data_AF-A0A3D0DCD9-F1
#
_entry.id   AF-A0A3D0DCD9-F1
#
_cell.length_a   1.000
_cell.length_b   1.000
_cell.length_c   1.000
_cell.angle_alpha   90.00
_cell.angle_beta   90.00
_cell.angle_gamma   90.00
#
_symmetry.space_group_name_H-M   'P 1'
#
loop_
_entity.id
_entity.type
_entity.pdbx_description
1 polymer ?
#
loop_
_entity_poly.entity_id
_entity_poly.type
_entity_poly.pdbx_seq_one_letter_code
_entity_poly.pdbx_strand_id
1 'polypeptide(L)'
;MPNANYQMIFSIYADSTGGTPLWTESHSAVHTDSGYFAVDLGSVIPCSLSLASRPNIYLAAQIGSLPPLIRRFRINNVPNSGVAKRLSGDLQTSPGSLILQDPGSAQSSISLNTGTENMGVVVEERPTDPVNGRLFHAGIDSGEVNLGFEGPNGQPLLSCSAKPGSLGKITWGLFNPQPEPPGYEAHELISAITGPGGEASWVMFNPQPEPPGSDPFKLIETKNNIGGDAGIYMFNPQPEPPGSDPFLGLTTTSNGPNLNMYAPQVGGARLVTNHPQIKLRCDSTASRFTFQRSFISGTMSESTGVYMHADSLRSYLAVYGNNLTQVKFGTNAGTGYASFLDDGSEYMGVEPSPWHSGGDLIMKGTGGINTMILGSNGTIGMLDDGTEYMGVEPSPFHAGGDLIMKNTSGINTMALSSEGAISMLDDGSEYMGIEPSPWHAGGDITMYDAAGGQTLLLASNGMISVGTSAHTNIITVQHYSTTDPIADAWTTYSSRRWKTNIQPLQGSLARVMKLQGVSYDQKEGGKHDIGLIAEDVGQVVPEVVAYEDNGVDAKSIDYARLTALLIEGMKEQQKTIETYQLSNEKLSEKISDLERRMAELEKR
;
A
#
# COMPACT_ATOMS: atom_id res chain seq x y z
N MET A 1 42.43 54.46 -3.27
CA MET A 1 43.41 55.58 -3.23
C MET A 1 44.77 54.98 -3.59
N PRO A 2 45.67 55.74 -4.26
CA PRO A 2 47.06 55.29 -4.48
C PRO A 2 47.81 55.10 -3.15
N ASN A 3 48.92 54.37 -3.18
CA ASN A 3 49.70 54.09 -1.97
C ASN A 3 50.49 55.32 -1.52
N ALA A 4 50.04 55.97 -0.45
CA ALA A 4 50.70 57.12 0.18
C ALA A 4 50.22 57.31 1.62
N ASN A 5 50.84 58.24 2.34
CA ASN A 5 50.33 58.74 3.62
C ASN A 5 49.40 59.93 3.37
N TYR A 6 48.21 59.89 3.95
CA TYR A 6 47.21 60.97 3.85
C TYR A 6 46.86 61.48 5.24
N GLN A 7 46.64 62.79 5.37
CA GLN A 7 45.93 63.33 6.53
C GLN A 7 44.47 62.90 6.45
N MET A 8 43.95 62.26 7.49
CA MET A 8 42.54 61.85 7.57
C MET A 8 41.90 62.35 8.85
N ILE A 9 40.64 62.78 8.74
CA ILE A 9 39.82 63.24 9.86
C ILE A 9 38.66 62.26 10.00
N PHE A 10 38.49 61.72 11.19
CA PHE A 10 37.41 60.80 11.54
C PHE A 10 36.44 61.51 12.48
N SER A 11 35.15 61.46 12.17
CA SER A 11 34.12 62.14 12.95
C SER A 11 32.90 61.25 13.14
N ILE A 12 32.40 61.19 14.37
CA ILE A 12 31.22 60.40 14.76
C ILE A 12 30.02 61.33 14.92
N TYR A 13 28.90 60.98 14.29
CA TYR A 13 27.65 61.72 14.27
C TYR A 13 26.50 60.89 14.84
N ALA A 14 25.44 61.56 15.29
CA ALA A 14 24.19 60.92 15.72
C ALA A 14 23.32 60.42 14.55
N ASP A 15 23.50 60.98 13.34
CA ASP A 15 22.68 60.69 12.16
C ASP A 15 23.54 60.45 10.90
N SER A 16 22.93 59.79 9.92
CA SER A 16 23.45 59.42 8.61
C SER A 16 23.75 60.62 7.70
N THR A 17 22.99 61.72 7.80
CA THR A 17 23.16 62.96 7.02
C THR A 17 23.00 64.21 7.88
N GLY A 18 23.85 65.23 7.69
CA GLY A 18 23.77 66.51 8.42
C GLY A 18 24.27 66.45 9.87
N GLY A 19 23.93 67.45 10.68
CA GLY A 19 24.27 67.55 12.10
C GLY A 19 25.74 67.89 12.41
N THR A 20 26.01 68.25 13.67
CA THR A 20 27.36 68.46 14.22
C THR A 20 28.00 67.14 14.68
N PRO A 21 29.34 67.01 14.63
CA PRO A 21 30.02 65.82 15.15
C PRO A 21 29.94 65.78 16.69
N LEU A 22 29.68 64.58 17.23
CA LEU A 22 29.71 64.29 18.67
C LEU A 22 31.13 64.10 19.19
N TRP A 23 32.02 63.62 18.32
CA TRP A 23 33.44 63.39 18.57
C TRP A 23 34.17 63.44 17.23
N THR A 24 35.38 63.99 17.23
CA THR A 24 36.24 64.11 16.06
C THR A 24 37.68 63.92 16.50
N GLU A 25 38.46 63.15 15.75
CA GLU A 25 39.91 63.15 15.84
C GLU A 25 40.55 63.28 14.45
N SER A 26 41.78 63.79 14.42
CA SER A 26 42.55 64.03 13.19
C SER A 26 43.88 63.29 13.25
N HIS A 27 44.14 62.45 12.26
CA HIS A 27 45.41 61.74 12.09
C HIS A 27 46.22 62.39 10.98
N SER A 28 47.45 62.80 11.30
CA SER A 28 48.31 63.57 10.38
C SER A 28 48.92 62.73 9.26
N ALA A 29 49.08 61.42 9.45
CA ALA A 29 49.68 60.51 8.46
C ALA A 29 49.11 59.09 8.56
N VAL A 30 47.93 58.86 7.96
CA VAL A 30 47.36 57.52 7.77
C VAL A 30 47.92 56.91 6.49
N HIS A 31 48.63 55.79 6.60
CA HIS A 31 49.11 55.05 5.44
C HIS A 31 47.96 54.32 4.75
N THR A 32 47.90 54.38 3.41
CA THR A 32 46.98 53.57 2.61
C THR A 32 47.75 52.62 1.71
N ASP A 33 47.35 51.35 1.66
CA ASP A 33 47.83 50.37 0.68
C ASP A 33 46.67 49.83 -0.15
N SER A 34 46.75 49.97 -1.46
CA SER A 34 45.77 49.50 -2.46
C SER A 34 44.35 50.02 -2.20
N GLY A 35 44.23 51.14 -1.47
CA GLY A 35 42.99 51.77 -1.04
C GLY A 35 42.47 51.40 0.35
N TYR A 36 43.12 50.48 1.07
CA TYR A 36 42.80 50.10 2.44
C TYR A 36 43.66 50.86 3.46
N PHE A 37 43.14 51.04 4.68
CA PHE A 37 43.84 51.61 5.84
C PHE A 37 43.28 51.03 7.14
N ALA A 38 44.04 51.15 8.23
CA ALA A 38 43.61 50.80 9.59
C ALA A 38 44.04 51.91 10.56
N VAL A 39 43.16 52.31 11.47
CA VAL A 39 43.38 53.38 12.46
C VAL A 39 42.65 53.04 13.76
N ASP A 40 43.35 53.11 14.88
CA ASP A 40 42.78 52.92 16.22
C ASP A 40 42.13 54.21 16.73
N LEU A 41 40.80 54.26 16.66
CA LEU A 41 40.01 55.43 17.07
C LEU A 41 40.02 55.63 18.59
N GLY A 42 40.27 56.86 19.03
CA GLY A 42 40.34 57.20 20.46
C GLY A 42 41.75 57.16 21.05
N SER A 43 42.75 56.84 20.24
CA SER A 43 44.17 56.88 20.62
C SER A 43 44.71 58.31 20.79
N VAL A 44 44.17 59.28 20.05
CA VAL A 44 44.56 60.70 20.12
C VAL A 44 43.62 61.49 21.04
N ILE A 45 42.30 61.26 20.93
CA ILE A 45 41.27 61.90 21.77
C ILE A 45 40.37 60.79 22.35
N PRO A 46 40.56 60.37 23.62
CA PRO A 46 39.82 59.25 24.20
C PRO A 46 38.31 59.35 24.05
N CYS A 47 37.70 58.28 23.55
CA CYS A 47 36.24 58.16 23.45
C CYS A 47 35.63 57.95 24.85
N SER A 48 34.61 58.75 25.19
CA SER A 48 33.88 58.59 26.45
C SER A 48 32.90 57.41 26.40
N LEU A 49 32.69 56.74 27.54
CA LEU A 49 31.72 55.65 27.65
C LEU A 49 30.28 56.09 27.29
N SER A 50 29.97 57.38 27.49
CA SER A 50 28.71 58.02 27.08
C SER A 50 28.48 58.13 25.56
N LEU A 51 29.54 58.02 24.75
CA LEU A 51 29.41 57.89 23.30
C LEU A 51 29.05 56.45 22.92
N ALA A 52 29.64 55.47 23.63
CA ALA A 52 29.36 54.05 23.44
C ALA A 52 27.95 53.65 23.89
N SER A 53 27.33 54.34 24.85
CA SER A 53 25.96 54.06 25.30
C SER A 53 24.85 54.58 24.37
N ARG A 54 25.16 55.14 23.19
CA ARG A 54 24.16 55.67 22.24
C ARG A 54 23.71 54.59 21.25
N PRO A 55 22.39 54.44 20.97
CA PRO A 55 21.87 53.32 20.17
C PRO A 55 22.20 53.40 18.67
N ASN A 56 22.48 54.60 18.15
CA ASN A 56 22.87 54.85 16.76
C ASN A 56 24.00 55.86 16.72
N ILE A 57 25.11 55.50 16.07
CA ILE A 57 26.25 56.37 15.79
C ILE A 57 26.80 56.07 14.38
N TYR A 58 27.26 57.12 13.69
CA TYR A 58 27.71 57.05 12.30
C TYR A 58 29.09 57.68 12.13
N LEU A 59 30.04 56.93 11.59
CA LEU A 59 31.40 57.36 11.26
C LEU A 59 31.46 57.99 9.87
N ALA A 60 32.01 59.19 9.79
CA ALA A 60 32.45 59.82 8.55
C ALA A 60 33.99 59.89 8.51
N ALA A 61 34.56 59.69 7.32
CA ALA A 61 35.96 59.92 7.04
C ALA A 61 36.11 61.05 6.01
N GLN A 62 37.10 61.91 6.22
CA GLN A 62 37.47 63.02 5.35
C GLN A 62 38.98 62.99 5.09
N ILE A 63 39.40 63.32 3.87
CA ILE A 63 40.80 63.23 3.42
C ILE A 63 41.32 64.65 3.14
N GLY A 64 42.28 65.10 3.94
CA GLY A 64 42.77 66.49 3.90
C GLY A 64 41.63 67.51 3.94
N SER A 65 41.64 68.45 2.98
CA SER A 65 40.62 69.50 2.83
C SER A 65 39.46 69.14 1.87
N LEU A 66 39.40 67.91 1.34
CA LEU A 66 38.29 67.48 0.49
C LEU A 66 36.98 67.37 1.29
N PRO A 67 35.79 67.43 0.66
CA PRO A 67 34.53 67.13 1.34
C PRO A 67 34.52 65.73 1.96
N PRO A 68 33.85 65.52 3.12
CA PRO A 68 33.68 64.20 3.70
C PRO A 68 33.01 63.21 2.73
N LEU A 69 33.31 61.92 2.88
CA LEU A 69 32.70 60.86 2.06
C LEU A 69 31.17 60.87 2.20
N ILE A 70 30.48 60.77 1.06
CA ILE A 70 29.05 61.08 0.91
C ILE A 70 28.13 60.15 1.73
N ARG A 71 28.58 58.93 2.06
CA ARG A 71 27.89 58.01 2.97
C ARG A 71 28.70 57.79 4.24
N ARG A 72 28.06 58.02 5.39
CA ARG A 72 28.58 57.67 6.72
C ARG A 72 28.28 56.20 7.04
N PHE A 73 29.20 55.52 7.72
CA PHE A 73 29.07 54.12 8.12
C PHE A 73 28.51 54.00 9.53
N ARG A 74 27.44 53.23 9.74
CA ARG A 74 26.88 52.98 11.08
C ARG A 74 27.81 52.06 11.88
N ILE A 75 28.13 52.43 13.13
CA ILE A 75 28.85 51.57 14.07
C ILE A 75 27.84 50.93 15.03
N ASN A 76 27.98 49.63 15.27
CA ASN A 76 27.32 48.90 16.35
C ASN A 76 28.36 48.59 17.44
N ASN A 77 27.99 48.66 18.72
CA ASN A 77 28.90 48.41 19.84
C ASN A 77 28.26 47.52 20.91
N VAL A 78 29.09 46.93 21.78
CA VAL A 78 28.69 46.19 22.98
C VAL A 78 29.77 46.45 24.06
N PRO A 79 29.45 47.12 25.19
CA PRO A 79 30.43 47.42 26.22
C PRO A 79 30.72 46.19 27.08
N ASN A 80 31.98 45.73 27.10
CA ASN A 80 32.37 44.49 27.78
C ASN A 80 33.39 44.77 28.92
N SER A 81 32.89 44.76 30.16
CA SER A 81 33.61 44.89 31.46
C SER A 81 34.15 46.27 31.87
N GLY A 82 34.07 46.57 33.18
CA GLY A 82 34.49 47.87 33.74
C GLY A 82 34.57 48.00 35.28
N VAL A 83 34.60 46.92 36.07
CA VAL A 83 34.63 47.02 37.56
C VAL A 83 35.43 45.88 38.24
N ALA A 84 36.33 46.21 39.18
CA ALA A 84 36.99 45.27 40.13
C ALA A 84 37.56 45.99 41.39
N LYS A 85 37.71 45.28 42.53
CA LYS A 85 38.25 45.79 43.84
C LYS A 85 38.99 44.68 44.63
N ARG A 86 39.72 45.00 45.72
CA ARG A 86 40.53 44.07 46.58
C ARG A 86 40.13 44.10 48.07
N LEU A 87 40.56 43.07 48.82
CA LEU A 87 40.19 42.72 50.22
C LEU A 87 41.41 42.77 51.19
N SER A 88 41.19 43.02 52.50
CA SER A 88 42.24 43.02 53.54
C SER A 88 41.66 43.02 54.96
N GLY A 89 41.92 41.98 55.78
CA GLY A 89 41.55 41.95 57.21
C GLY A 89 41.51 40.56 57.87
N ASP A 90 41.30 39.48 57.11
CA ASP A 90 40.44 38.39 57.58
C ASP A 90 41.16 37.09 58.02
N LEU A 91 42.48 37.11 58.25
CA LEU A 91 43.36 35.92 58.38
C LEU A 91 44.25 35.93 59.64
N GLN A 92 44.23 34.86 60.45
CA GLN A 92 45.08 34.64 61.63
C GLN A 92 45.80 33.27 61.58
N THR A 93 46.99 33.16 62.18
CA THR A 93 47.82 31.92 62.15
C THR A 93 48.57 31.65 63.46
N SER A 94 48.79 30.36 63.76
CA SER A 94 49.71 29.87 64.80
C SER A 94 50.35 28.53 64.38
N PRO A 95 51.36 27.98 65.11
CA PRO A 95 51.98 26.72 64.72
C PRO A 95 50.97 25.56 64.69
N GLY A 96 50.76 24.96 63.52
CA GLY A 96 49.77 23.89 63.32
C GLY A 96 48.31 24.37 63.24
N SER A 97 48.05 25.69 63.19
CA SER A 97 46.69 26.23 63.05
C SER A 97 46.59 27.43 62.12
N LEU A 98 45.55 27.41 61.29
CA LEU A 98 45.15 28.49 60.39
C LEU A 98 43.66 28.79 60.65
N ILE A 99 43.35 30.06 60.93
CA ILE A 99 41.99 30.51 61.29
C ILE A 99 41.61 31.74 60.48
N LEU A 100 40.43 31.71 59.85
CA LEU A 100 39.80 32.87 59.22
C LEU A 100 38.73 33.45 60.15
N GLN A 101 38.73 34.77 60.37
CA GLN A 101 37.90 35.44 61.37
C GLN A 101 37.55 36.88 60.94
N ASP A 102 36.30 37.28 61.16
CA ASP A 102 35.81 38.66 60.92
C ASP A 102 36.43 39.64 61.94
N PRO A 103 37.06 40.76 61.53
CA PRO A 103 37.74 41.69 62.43
C PRO A 103 36.85 42.29 63.53
N GLY A 104 36.89 41.68 64.72
CA GLY A 104 36.14 42.11 65.91
C GLY A 104 35.14 41.08 66.44
N SER A 105 34.91 39.98 65.73
CA SER A 105 34.16 38.82 66.25
C SER A 105 35.11 37.78 66.88
N ALA A 106 34.61 37.02 67.85
CA ALA A 106 35.31 35.85 68.40
C ALA A 106 35.05 34.56 67.59
N GLN A 107 34.24 34.63 66.53
CA GLN A 107 33.85 33.49 65.70
C GLN A 107 34.91 33.14 64.64
N SER A 108 35.03 31.87 64.28
CA SER A 108 35.97 31.38 63.25
C SER A 108 35.18 30.78 62.09
N SER A 109 35.46 31.20 60.85
CA SER A 109 34.74 30.68 59.66
C SER A 109 35.37 29.42 59.08
N ILE A 110 36.69 29.25 59.23
CA ILE A 110 37.43 28.03 58.89
C ILE A 110 38.52 27.83 59.94
N SER A 111 38.65 26.61 60.45
CA SER A 111 39.73 26.19 61.36
C SER A 111 40.38 24.91 60.85
N LEU A 112 41.70 24.84 60.92
CA LEU A 112 42.51 23.67 60.63
C LEU A 112 43.39 23.36 61.85
N ASN A 113 43.34 22.13 62.35
CA ASN A 113 44.08 21.67 63.53
C ASN A 113 44.64 20.25 63.27
N THR A 114 45.80 19.94 63.85
CA THR A 114 46.51 18.67 63.69
C THR A 114 46.69 17.90 65.01
N GLY A 115 45.82 18.16 66.00
CA GLY A 115 45.75 17.41 67.27
C GLY A 115 45.28 15.96 67.08
N THR A 116 45.66 15.09 68.01
CA THR A 116 45.74 13.61 67.86
C THR A 116 44.44 12.83 67.57
N GLU A 117 43.28 13.48 67.43
CA GLU A 117 42.00 12.79 67.20
C GLU A 117 41.19 13.34 66.01
N ASN A 118 41.54 14.48 65.42
CA ASN A 118 40.76 15.06 64.32
C ASN A 118 41.62 15.84 63.31
N MET A 119 41.73 15.33 62.08
CA MET A 119 42.04 16.13 60.89
C MET A 119 40.74 16.43 60.14
N GLY A 120 40.19 17.62 60.37
CA GLY A 120 38.92 18.03 59.78
C GLY A 120 38.80 19.54 59.61
N VAL A 121 38.09 19.96 58.57
CA VAL A 121 37.50 21.30 58.50
C VAL A 121 36.16 21.21 59.19
N VAL A 122 36.01 21.91 60.32
CA VAL A 122 34.73 22.04 61.02
C VAL A 122 34.28 23.49 60.89
N VAL A 123 33.07 23.68 60.37
CA VAL A 123 32.36 24.97 60.42
C VAL A 123 31.31 24.82 61.52
N GLU A 124 31.50 25.55 62.61
CA GLU A 124 30.65 25.45 63.79
C GLU A 124 29.98 26.81 64.03
N GLU A 125 28.67 26.87 63.76
CA GLU A 125 27.85 28.05 64.01
C GLU A 125 26.79 27.68 65.05
N ARG A 126 26.84 28.33 66.21
CA ARG A 126 25.87 28.11 67.28
C ARG A 126 25.16 29.42 67.65
N PRO A 127 23.83 29.50 67.50
CA PRO A 127 23.01 30.43 68.26
C PRO A 127 23.02 30.03 69.76
N THR A 128 22.52 30.91 70.62
CA THR A 128 22.76 30.90 72.08
C THR A 128 21.92 29.91 72.89
N ASP A 129 21.82 28.64 72.48
CA ASP A 129 21.11 27.56 73.22
C ASP A 129 21.94 26.25 73.26
N PRO A 130 21.78 25.36 74.27
CA PRO A 130 22.81 24.38 74.63
C PRO A 130 22.85 23.10 73.78
N VAL A 131 21.93 22.90 72.83
CA VAL A 131 21.91 21.72 71.95
C VAL A 131 22.97 21.87 70.85
N ASN A 132 23.82 20.85 70.66
CA ASN A 132 24.92 20.87 69.68
C ASN A 132 24.45 20.27 68.34
N GLY A 133 24.78 20.92 67.24
CA GLY A 133 24.70 20.35 65.89
C GLY A 133 25.88 20.82 65.06
N ARG A 134 26.59 19.91 64.38
CA ARG A 134 27.77 20.24 63.57
C ARG A 134 27.34 20.55 62.14
N LEU A 135 27.35 21.82 61.74
CA LEU A 135 26.91 22.21 60.39
C LEU A 135 27.67 21.46 59.29
N PHE A 136 28.98 21.28 59.44
CA PHE A 136 29.77 20.41 58.58
C PHE A 136 30.85 19.71 59.39
N HIS A 137 30.95 18.38 59.23
CA HIS A 137 32.02 17.57 59.81
C HIS A 137 32.72 16.72 58.74
N ALA A 138 34.04 16.63 58.88
CA ALA A 138 34.89 15.71 58.14
C ALA A 138 35.87 15.10 59.14
N GLY A 139 35.87 13.78 59.31
CA GLY A 139 36.66 13.12 60.36
C GLY A 139 36.78 11.61 60.19
N ILE A 140 37.55 10.98 61.08
CA ILE A 140 37.73 9.52 61.14
C ILE A 140 37.33 9.06 62.54
N ASP A 141 36.10 8.59 62.71
CA ASP A 141 35.55 8.17 64.00
C ASP A 141 35.58 6.65 64.11
N SER A 142 36.28 6.10 65.12
CA SER A 142 36.42 4.65 65.34
C SER A 142 36.94 3.85 64.12
N GLY A 143 37.64 4.53 63.21
CA GLY A 143 38.15 4.00 61.95
C GLY A 143 37.27 4.27 60.73
N GLU A 144 36.00 4.67 60.88
CA GLU A 144 35.14 5.05 59.75
C GLU A 144 35.41 6.48 59.29
N VAL A 145 35.60 6.67 57.99
CA VAL A 145 35.73 8.01 57.37
C VAL A 145 34.33 8.55 57.17
N ASN A 146 34.01 9.65 57.87
CA ASN A 146 32.69 10.28 57.86
C ASN A 146 32.79 11.72 57.34
N LEU A 147 31.96 12.06 56.35
CA LEU A 147 31.78 13.42 55.86
C LEU A 147 30.28 13.74 55.90
N GLY A 148 29.87 14.84 56.54
CA GLY A 148 28.44 15.13 56.65
C GLY A 148 28.08 16.53 57.13
N PHE A 149 26.79 16.83 57.02
CA PHE A 149 26.11 18.00 57.57
C PHE A 149 25.08 17.47 58.58
N GLU A 150 25.12 17.94 59.82
CA GLU A 150 24.14 17.62 60.86
C GLU A 150 23.17 18.80 61.06
N GLY A 151 21.94 18.49 61.46
CA GLY A 151 20.93 19.47 61.84
C GLY A 151 21.12 19.97 63.28
N PRO A 152 20.30 20.95 63.72
CA PRO A 152 20.43 21.59 65.03
C PRO A 152 20.41 20.66 66.26
N ASN A 153 19.93 19.41 66.09
CA ASN A 153 19.76 18.41 67.13
C ASN A 153 20.68 17.17 66.96
N GLY A 154 21.74 17.26 66.15
CA GLY A 154 22.66 16.13 65.88
C GLY A 154 22.10 15.03 64.97
N GLN A 155 20.92 15.26 64.37
CA GLN A 155 20.36 14.39 63.32
C GLN A 155 21.17 14.60 62.02
N PRO A 156 21.55 13.56 61.27
CA PRO A 156 22.20 13.75 59.97
C PRO A 156 21.22 14.44 59.00
N LEU A 157 21.73 15.36 58.18
CA LEU A 157 21.00 15.95 57.04
C LEU A 157 21.49 15.37 55.73
N LEU A 158 22.81 15.34 55.58
CA LEU A 158 23.55 14.69 54.50
C LEU A 158 24.75 14.00 55.12
N SER A 159 24.92 12.70 54.93
CA SER A 159 26.08 11.96 55.43
C SER A 159 26.64 11.03 54.36
N CYS A 160 27.95 10.92 54.27
CA CYS A 160 28.60 9.75 53.71
C CYS A 160 29.58 9.11 54.70
N SER A 161 29.57 7.78 54.74
CA SER A 161 30.44 6.98 55.60
C SER A 161 31.08 5.84 54.82
N ALA A 162 32.35 5.56 55.13
CA ALA A 162 33.12 4.47 54.54
C ALA A 162 34.04 3.83 55.59
N LYS A 163 33.93 2.50 55.76
CA LYS A 163 34.73 1.73 56.73
C LYS A 163 35.95 1.07 56.06
N PRO A 164 37.20 1.51 56.35
CA PRO A 164 38.41 0.84 55.88
C PRO A 164 38.46 -0.61 56.38
N GLY A 165 38.76 -1.55 55.48
CA GLY A 165 38.87 -2.98 55.81
C GLY A 165 37.54 -3.75 55.85
N SER A 166 36.39 -3.08 55.87
CA SER A 166 35.13 -3.71 55.44
C SER A 166 35.10 -3.75 53.90
N LEU A 167 34.48 -4.79 53.33
CA LEU A 167 34.41 -4.97 51.88
C LEU A 167 33.45 -3.95 51.24
N GLY A 168 33.97 -2.77 50.90
CA GLY A 168 33.43 -1.88 49.87
C GLY A 168 32.18 -1.06 50.18
N LYS A 169 31.55 -1.20 51.36
CA LYS A 169 30.33 -0.45 51.68
C LYS A 169 30.62 1.05 51.90
N ILE A 170 30.24 1.86 50.91
CA ILE A 170 30.09 3.31 51.04
C ILE A 170 28.59 3.59 51.08
N THR A 171 28.15 4.34 52.09
CA THR A 171 26.74 4.75 52.24
C THR A 171 26.67 6.26 52.08
N TRP A 172 25.74 6.75 51.27
CA TRP A 172 25.35 8.16 51.20
C TRP A 172 23.88 8.26 51.62
N GLY A 173 23.54 9.17 52.52
CA GLY A 173 22.18 9.39 53.01
C GLY A 173 21.82 10.87 53.02
N LEU A 174 20.68 11.23 52.45
CA LEU A 174 19.97 12.49 52.67
C LEU A 174 18.77 12.20 53.56
N PHE A 175 18.47 13.05 54.54
CA PHE A 175 17.43 12.82 55.56
C PHE A 175 16.42 13.98 55.64
N ASN A 176 15.22 13.73 56.19
CA ASN A 176 14.17 14.74 56.30
C ASN A 176 14.30 15.59 57.59
N PRO A 177 14.57 16.90 57.53
CA PRO A 177 14.65 17.78 58.70
C PRO A 177 13.27 18.29 59.15
N GLN A 178 12.29 17.40 59.38
CA GLN A 178 10.97 17.82 59.83
C GLN A 178 10.96 18.11 61.35
N PRO A 179 10.43 19.25 61.82
CA PRO A 179 10.44 19.61 63.23
C PRO A 179 9.31 18.90 64.00
N GLU A 180 9.55 17.65 64.39
CA GLU A 180 8.65 16.85 65.22
C GLU A 180 9.34 16.44 66.55
N PRO A 181 8.58 16.10 67.62
CA PRO A 181 9.00 16.34 69.00
C PRO A 181 10.17 15.45 69.48
N PRO A 182 10.83 15.80 70.60
CA PRO A 182 12.11 15.19 70.99
C PRO A 182 12.00 13.67 71.20
N GLY A 183 12.70 12.89 70.37
CA GLY A 183 12.83 11.43 70.56
C GLY A 183 12.87 10.57 69.29
N TYR A 184 12.63 11.12 68.10
CA TYR A 184 12.59 10.33 66.85
C TYR A 184 13.93 10.31 66.10
N GLU A 185 14.23 9.20 65.42
CA GLU A 185 15.37 9.05 64.52
C GLU A 185 15.07 9.70 63.15
N ALA A 186 16.09 10.21 62.47
CA ALA A 186 15.92 10.80 61.15
C ALA A 186 15.58 9.73 60.08
N HIS A 187 14.47 9.92 59.37
CA HIS A 187 14.11 9.07 58.24
C HIS A 187 14.97 9.40 57.00
N GLU A 188 15.56 8.36 56.38
CA GLU A 188 16.25 8.49 55.09
C GLU A 188 15.26 8.96 54.00
N LEU A 189 15.59 10.05 53.30
CA LEU A 189 14.90 10.50 52.08
C LEU A 189 15.50 9.88 50.83
N ILE A 190 16.83 9.79 50.79
CA ILE A 190 17.58 9.20 49.67
C ILE A 190 18.76 8.45 50.27
N SER A 191 18.93 7.17 49.93
CA SER A 191 20.17 6.46 50.22
C SER A 191 20.80 5.83 48.99
N ALA A 192 22.13 5.89 48.92
CA ALA A 192 22.93 5.23 47.90
C ALA A 192 23.98 4.34 48.56
N ILE A 193 24.03 3.07 48.15
CA ILE A 193 24.92 2.06 48.71
C ILE A 193 25.71 1.42 47.57
N THR A 194 27.03 1.36 47.71
CA THR A 194 27.90 0.54 46.83
C THR A 194 28.38 -0.70 47.57
N GLY A 195 28.30 -1.87 46.95
CA GLY A 195 28.76 -3.16 47.48
C GLY A 195 30.06 -3.67 46.84
N PRO A 196 30.71 -4.68 47.44
CA PRO A 196 31.95 -5.22 46.89
C PRO A 196 31.73 -5.87 45.52
N GLY A 197 32.62 -5.54 44.57
CA GLY A 197 32.57 -6.03 43.19
C GLY A 197 31.81 -5.15 42.19
N GLY A 198 31.18 -4.06 42.64
CA GLY A 198 30.50 -3.10 41.76
C GLY A 198 28.98 -3.09 41.84
N GLU A 199 28.39 -3.77 42.84
CA GLU A 199 26.96 -3.62 43.13
C GLU A 199 26.65 -2.19 43.55
N ALA A 200 25.52 -1.64 43.09
CA ALA A 200 25.10 -0.30 43.44
C ALA A 200 23.58 -0.21 43.51
N SER A 201 23.06 0.42 44.55
CA SER A 201 21.64 0.72 44.70
C SER A 201 21.41 2.17 45.10
N TRP A 202 20.42 2.82 44.50
CA TRP A 202 19.89 4.11 44.93
C TRP A 202 18.42 3.97 45.30
N VAL A 203 18.02 4.41 46.48
CA VAL A 203 16.63 4.38 46.94
C VAL A 203 16.22 5.80 47.29
N MET A 204 15.05 6.23 46.82
CA MET A 204 14.35 7.43 47.28
C MET A 204 13.10 6.98 48.03
N PHE A 205 12.84 7.58 49.17
CA PHE A 205 11.72 7.25 50.06
C PHE A 205 10.63 8.34 50.06
N ASN A 206 9.44 7.98 50.51
CA ASN A 206 8.33 8.91 50.69
C ASN A 206 8.60 9.85 51.90
N PRO A 207 8.58 11.19 51.75
CA PRO A 207 8.89 12.13 52.84
C PRO A 207 7.82 12.28 53.93
N GLN A 208 6.62 11.69 53.80
CA GLN A 208 5.53 11.89 54.77
C GLN A 208 5.64 10.99 56.02
N PRO A 209 5.23 11.48 57.21
CA PRO A 209 5.33 10.71 58.45
C PRO A 209 4.34 9.54 58.48
N GLU A 210 4.87 8.33 58.64
CA GLU A 210 4.11 7.11 58.93
C GLU A 210 4.08 6.83 60.44
N PRO A 211 3.07 6.09 60.95
CA PRO A 211 3.03 5.72 62.37
C PRO A 211 4.27 4.93 62.80
N PRO A 212 4.71 5.06 64.07
CA PRO A 212 5.99 4.53 64.51
C PRO A 212 6.06 2.99 64.37
N GLY A 213 6.98 2.53 63.51
CA GLY A 213 7.32 1.12 63.36
C GLY A 213 7.25 0.52 61.95
N SER A 214 6.84 1.27 60.91
CA SER A 214 7.03 0.85 59.51
C SER A 214 8.36 1.32 58.94
N ASP A 215 9.04 0.43 58.19
CA ASP A 215 10.16 0.82 57.33
C ASP A 215 9.70 1.85 56.27
N PRO A 216 10.53 2.85 55.92
CA PRO A 216 10.12 3.90 54.98
C PRO A 216 9.79 3.32 53.59
N PHE A 217 8.62 3.71 53.04
CA PHE A 217 8.21 3.28 51.71
C PHE A 217 9.12 3.85 50.62
N LYS A 218 9.62 2.96 49.77
CA LYS A 218 10.41 3.31 48.57
C LYS A 218 9.49 3.96 47.55
N LEU A 219 9.86 5.13 47.06
CA LEU A 219 9.21 5.82 45.94
C LEU A 219 9.87 5.46 44.60
N ILE A 220 11.21 5.45 44.59
CA ILE A 220 12.04 5.03 43.46
C ILE A 220 13.18 4.16 43.99
N GLU A 221 13.45 3.02 43.36
CA GLU A 221 14.60 2.17 43.66
C GLU A 221 15.34 1.80 42.38
N THR A 222 16.64 2.06 42.33
CA THR A 222 17.55 1.48 41.34
C THR A 222 18.46 0.46 42.02
N LYS A 223 18.72 -0.66 41.35
CA LYS A 223 19.59 -1.75 41.82
C LYS A 223 20.41 -2.29 40.66
N ASN A 224 21.66 -2.67 40.94
CA ASN A 224 22.54 -3.36 40.01
C ASN A 224 23.34 -4.41 40.80
N ASN A 225 23.15 -5.69 40.48
CA ASN A 225 23.79 -6.84 41.14
C ASN A 225 24.71 -7.56 40.16
N ILE A 226 25.86 -8.06 40.63
CA ILE A 226 26.84 -8.70 39.75
C ILE A 226 26.33 -10.11 39.37
N GLY A 227 25.96 -10.29 38.10
CA GLY A 227 25.41 -11.57 37.61
C GLY A 227 23.93 -11.79 37.96
N GLY A 228 23.23 -10.74 38.40
CA GLY A 228 21.78 -10.75 38.63
C GLY A 228 21.05 -9.64 37.86
N ASP A 229 19.77 -9.47 38.14
CA ASP A 229 18.95 -8.46 37.47
C ASP A 229 19.32 -7.04 37.94
N ALA A 230 19.54 -6.13 37.00
CA ALA A 230 19.62 -4.70 37.28
C ALA A 230 18.28 -4.04 36.93
N GLY A 231 17.82 -3.05 37.71
CA GLY A 231 16.52 -2.46 37.45
C GLY A 231 16.25 -1.12 38.12
N ILE A 232 15.23 -0.44 37.60
CA ILE A 232 14.65 0.81 38.10
C ILE A 232 13.17 0.56 38.36
N TYR A 233 12.73 0.81 39.59
CA TYR A 233 11.38 0.57 40.06
C TYR A 233 10.78 1.88 40.59
N MET A 234 9.50 2.13 40.29
CA MET A 234 8.73 3.25 40.84
C MET A 234 7.45 2.72 41.49
N PHE A 235 7.13 3.22 42.67
CA PHE A 235 6.05 2.73 43.52
C PHE A 235 4.97 3.81 43.74
N ASN A 236 3.74 3.37 44.03
CA ASN A 236 2.61 4.27 44.20
C ASN A 236 2.60 4.87 45.63
N PRO A 237 2.46 6.20 45.80
CA PRO A 237 2.43 6.82 47.14
C PRO A 237 1.10 6.57 47.88
N GLN A 238 0.97 5.38 48.49
CA GLN A 238 -0.08 4.94 49.44
C GLN A 238 -1.54 4.92 48.92
N PRO A 239 -2.49 4.22 49.57
CA PRO A 239 -2.36 3.37 50.76
C PRO A 239 -2.82 1.91 50.53
N GLU A 240 -1.91 0.96 50.28
CA GLU A 240 -2.21 -0.48 50.31
C GLU A 240 -1.02 -1.29 50.91
N PRO A 241 -1.24 -2.54 51.40
CA PRO A 241 -0.39 -3.20 52.40
C PRO A 241 1.04 -3.57 51.95
N PRO A 242 1.95 -3.91 52.88
CA PRO A 242 3.36 -4.16 52.56
C PRO A 242 3.55 -5.39 51.67
N GLY A 243 4.06 -5.16 50.46
CA GLY A 243 4.24 -6.17 49.42
C GLY A 243 3.81 -5.75 48.01
N SER A 244 3.54 -4.46 47.78
CA SER A 244 3.05 -3.95 46.49
C SER A 244 4.10 -4.00 45.37
N ASP A 245 3.70 -4.56 44.23
CA ASP A 245 4.47 -4.48 42.99
C ASP A 245 4.67 -3.01 42.55
N PRO A 246 5.82 -2.65 41.97
CA PRO A 246 6.06 -1.30 41.45
C PRO A 246 5.11 -1.02 40.27
N PHE A 247 4.50 0.17 40.22
CA PHE A 247 3.58 0.52 39.11
C PHE A 247 4.32 0.65 37.77
N LEU A 248 5.62 0.97 37.81
CA LEU A 248 6.52 1.02 36.66
C LEU A 248 7.85 0.37 37.06
N GLY A 249 8.22 -0.70 36.36
CA GLY A 249 9.49 -1.40 36.54
C GLY A 249 10.22 -1.58 35.21
N LEU A 250 11.50 -1.25 35.20
CA LEU A 250 12.44 -1.52 34.10
C LEU A 250 13.51 -2.47 34.65
N THR A 251 13.59 -3.70 34.15
CA THR A 251 14.56 -4.70 34.65
C THR A 251 15.31 -5.38 33.50
N THR A 252 16.65 -5.35 33.54
CA THR A 252 17.47 -6.18 32.65
C THR A 252 17.71 -7.52 33.32
N THR A 253 17.17 -8.58 32.74
CA THR A 253 17.41 -9.97 33.15
C THR A 253 18.43 -10.63 32.23
N SER A 254 18.89 -11.85 32.58
CA SER A 254 19.69 -12.68 31.67
C SER A 254 19.00 -13.01 30.34
N ASN A 255 17.68 -12.78 30.24
CA ASN A 255 16.86 -12.98 29.04
C ASN A 255 16.54 -11.67 28.28
N GLY A 256 17.06 -10.52 28.74
CA GLY A 256 16.86 -9.20 28.13
C GLY A 256 16.15 -8.18 29.02
N PRO A 257 15.96 -6.94 28.51
CA PRO A 257 15.26 -5.85 29.21
C PRO A 257 13.73 -6.01 29.17
N ASN A 258 13.11 -6.04 30.35
CA ASN A 258 11.67 -5.99 30.54
C ASN A 258 11.23 -4.59 30.97
N LEU A 259 10.10 -4.13 30.42
CA LEU A 259 9.37 -2.95 30.86
C LEU A 259 7.98 -3.41 31.34
N ASN A 260 7.76 -3.38 32.64
CA ASN A 260 6.50 -3.73 33.26
C ASN A 260 5.76 -2.45 33.68
N MET A 261 4.49 -2.33 33.27
CA MET A 261 3.59 -1.26 33.68
C MET A 261 2.34 -1.89 34.29
N TYR A 262 2.15 -1.70 35.60
CA TYR A 262 1.02 -2.27 36.33
C TYR A 262 -0.04 -1.19 36.51
N ALA A 263 -1.25 -1.47 36.04
CA ALA A 263 -2.40 -0.59 36.21
C ALA A 263 -3.12 -0.90 37.54
N PRO A 264 -3.46 0.10 38.36
CA PRO A 264 -4.42 -0.10 39.45
C PRO A 264 -5.78 -0.53 38.87
N GLN A 265 -6.57 -1.28 39.65
CA GLN A 265 -7.69 -2.11 39.17
C GLN A 265 -8.77 -1.40 38.31
N VAL A 266 -8.82 -0.07 38.27
CA VAL A 266 -9.78 0.72 37.46
C VAL A 266 -9.10 1.87 36.73
N GLY A 267 -8.23 1.58 35.75
CA GLY A 267 -7.69 2.60 34.85
C GLY A 267 -6.59 2.09 33.91
N GLY A 268 -6.89 1.97 32.61
CA GLY A 268 -5.89 1.55 31.61
C GLY A 268 -4.77 2.58 31.43
N ALA A 269 -3.52 2.11 31.38
CA ALA A 269 -2.36 2.96 31.11
C ALA A 269 -2.42 3.54 29.69
N ARG A 270 -2.40 4.88 29.56
CA ARG A 270 -2.49 5.60 28.28
C ARG A 270 -1.21 6.36 27.98
N LEU A 271 -0.43 5.89 27.01
CA LEU A 271 0.74 6.61 26.52
C LEU A 271 0.29 7.74 25.58
N VAL A 272 0.47 9.01 25.97
CA VAL A 272 0.16 10.18 25.15
C VAL A 272 1.45 10.87 24.74
N THR A 273 1.77 10.86 23.45
CA THR A 273 2.81 11.71 22.85
C THR A 273 2.31 12.22 21.50
N ASN A 274 2.82 13.37 21.05
CA ASN A 274 2.39 13.97 19.77
C ASN A 274 2.94 13.22 18.54
N HIS A 275 3.93 12.34 18.72
CA HIS A 275 4.43 11.40 17.70
C HIS A 275 4.88 10.10 18.38
N PRO A 276 3.96 9.18 18.72
CA PRO A 276 4.28 7.99 19.50
C PRO A 276 4.92 6.91 18.64
N GLN A 277 6.22 7.03 18.38
CA GLN A 277 7.05 5.92 17.90
C GLN A 277 7.63 5.15 19.10
N ILE A 278 6.92 4.12 19.57
CA ILE A 278 7.48 3.15 20.52
C ILE A 278 8.49 2.28 19.76
N LYS A 279 9.76 2.67 19.78
CA LYS A 279 10.86 1.89 19.18
C LYS A 279 11.44 0.91 20.21
N LEU A 280 11.01 -0.34 20.15
CA LEU A 280 11.61 -1.44 20.90
C LEU A 280 12.72 -2.07 20.05
N ARG A 281 13.95 -2.14 20.60
CA ARG A 281 15.08 -2.82 19.96
C ARG A 281 15.28 -4.17 20.65
N CYS A 282 15.00 -5.24 19.92
CA CYS A 282 15.24 -6.62 20.35
C CYS A 282 16.66 -7.04 19.95
N ASP A 283 17.42 -7.56 20.91
CA ASP A 283 18.72 -8.24 20.73
C ASP A 283 18.70 -9.71 21.19
N SER A 284 17.62 -10.16 21.82
CA SER A 284 17.42 -11.54 22.28
C SER A 284 16.73 -12.43 21.23
N THR A 285 16.77 -13.75 21.45
CA THR A 285 16.23 -14.73 20.50
C THR A 285 14.70 -14.80 20.43
N ALA A 286 13.95 -14.11 21.30
CA ALA A 286 12.49 -13.97 21.18
C ALA A 286 11.95 -12.78 22.00
N SER A 287 11.49 -11.73 21.33
CA SER A 287 10.74 -10.62 21.96
C SER A 287 9.25 -10.68 21.61
N ARG A 288 8.42 -10.30 22.58
CA ARG A 288 6.94 -10.33 22.49
C ARG A 288 6.35 -9.04 23.04
N PHE A 289 5.29 -8.54 22.39
CA PHE A 289 4.55 -7.36 22.83
C PHE A 289 3.06 -7.61 22.61
N THR A 290 2.25 -7.58 23.68
CA THR A 290 0.86 -8.09 23.66
C THR A 290 -0.10 -7.06 24.25
N PHE A 291 -1.14 -6.73 23.50
CA PHE A 291 -2.34 -6.04 24.01
C PHE A 291 -3.47 -7.05 24.15
N GLN A 292 -3.73 -7.50 25.39
CA GLN A 292 -4.83 -8.39 25.70
C GLN A 292 -5.74 -7.80 26.78
N ARG A 293 -7.03 -8.08 26.70
CA ARG A 293 -7.99 -7.71 27.75
C ARG A 293 -7.89 -8.73 28.88
N SER A 294 -7.34 -8.33 30.02
CA SER A 294 -7.35 -9.16 31.23
C SER A 294 -8.76 -9.23 31.81
N PHE A 295 -9.23 -10.44 32.14
CA PHE A 295 -10.44 -10.69 32.91
C PHE A 295 -10.09 -11.22 34.30
N ILE A 296 -10.96 -10.96 35.28
CA ILE A 296 -10.66 -11.09 36.72
C ILE A 296 -10.69 -12.55 37.23
N SER A 297 -11.19 -13.52 36.46
CA SER A 297 -11.20 -14.94 36.85
C SER A 297 -9.96 -15.69 36.34
N GLY A 298 -9.27 -16.39 37.23
CA GLY A 298 -8.00 -17.12 37.00
C GLY A 298 -8.03 -18.36 36.09
N THR A 299 -8.88 -18.35 35.05
CA THR A 299 -8.88 -19.31 33.95
C THR A 299 -8.67 -18.53 32.65
N MET A 300 -7.54 -18.74 31.99
CA MET A 300 -7.22 -18.10 30.70
C MET A 300 -8.07 -18.68 29.57
N SER A 301 -9.34 -18.26 29.50
CA SER A 301 -10.27 -18.61 28.44
C SER A 301 -10.97 -17.33 27.96
N GLU A 302 -11.10 -17.19 26.63
CA GLU A 302 -11.76 -16.08 25.92
C GLU A 302 -10.93 -14.78 25.85
N SER A 303 -9.65 -14.91 25.47
CA SER A 303 -8.77 -13.76 25.20
C SER A 303 -8.92 -13.28 23.76
N THR A 304 -9.61 -12.15 23.58
CA THR A 304 -9.60 -11.34 22.35
C THR A 304 -8.53 -10.26 22.48
N GLY A 305 -7.66 -10.11 21.49
CA GLY A 305 -6.51 -9.21 21.61
C GLY A 305 -5.63 -9.09 20.37
N VAL A 306 -4.59 -8.25 20.47
CA VAL A 306 -3.60 -7.99 19.42
C VAL A 306 -2.21 -8.32 19.93
N TYR A 307 -1.45 -9.07 19.14
CA TYR A 307 -0.19 -9.68 19.55
C TYR A 307 0.90 -9.41 18.51
N MET A 308 2.06 -8.94 18.96
CA MET A 308 3.24 -8.71 18.14
C MET A 308 4.39 -9.60 18.64
N HIS A 309 5.06 -10.25 17.70
CA HIS A 309 6.15 -11.18 17.99
C HIS A 309 7.30 -10.98 17.01
N ALA A 310 8.53 -11.05 17.49
CA ALA A 310 9.74 -11.06 16.68
C ALA A 310 10.80 -11.99 17.31
N ASP A 311 11.25 -12.97 16.53
CA ASP A 311 12.39 -13.83 16.83
C ASP A 311 13.36 -13.87 15.62
N SER A 312 14.44 -14.65 15.72
CA SER A 312 15.45 -14.77 14.65
C SER A 312 14.95 -15.46 13.37
N LEU A 313 13.74 -16.02 13.38
CA LEU A 313 13.15 -16.79 12.28
C LEU A 313 11.83 -16.18 11.75
N ARG A 314 11.10 -15.38 12.54
CA ARG A 314 9.75 -14.87 12.22
C ARG A 314 9.48 -13.53 12.88
N SER A 315 8.65 -12.70 12.25
CA SER A 315 8.10 -11.48 12.86
C SER A 315 6.66 -11.28 12.42
N TYR A 316 5.69 -11.22 13.34
CA TYR A 316 4.27 -11.13 12.97
C TYR A 316 3.41 -10.34 13.95
N LEU A 317 2.32 -9.79 13.41
CA LEU A 317 1.18 -9.19 14.06
C LEU A 317 -0.02 -10.14 13.91
N ALA A 318 -0.64 -10.54 15.02
CA ALA A 318 -1.83 -11.38 15.04
C ALA A 318 -2.98 -10.71 15.81
N VAL A 319 -4.21 -10.92 15.33
CA VAL A 319 -5.45 -10.61 16.04
C VAL A 319 -6.10 -11.93 16.46
N TYR A 320 -6.45 -12.03 17.73
CA TYR A 320 -7.11 -13.19 18.32
C TYR A 320 -8.54 -12.85 18.72
N GLY A 321 -9.43 -13.84 18.61
CA GLY A 321 -10.78 -13.84 19.17
C GLY A 321 -11.13 -15.24 19.65
N ASN A 322 -11.77 -15.37 20.81
CA ASN A 322 -12.15 -16.66 21.41
C ASN A 322 -10.99 -17.69 21.48
N ASN A 323 -9.78 -17.23 21.83
CA ASN A 323 -8.52 -18.01 21.84
C ASN A 323 -8.01 -18.51 20.47
N LEU A 324 -8.68 -18.17 19.37
CA LEU A 324 -8.31 -18.56 18.01
C LEU A 324 -7.71 -17.37 17.26
N THR A 325 -6.78 -17.64 16.35
CA THR A 325 -6.26 -16.59 15.47
C THR A 325 -7.35 -16.24 14.47
N GLN A 326 -7.57 -14.96 14.21
CA GLN A 326 -8.58 -14.47 13.25
C GLN A 326 -7.91 -13.78 12.06
N VAL A 327 -6.83 -13.04 12.31
CA VAL A 327 -6.05 -12.37 11.28
C VAL A 327 -4.58 -12.41 11.67
N LYS A 328 -3.68 -12.67 10.73
CA LYS A 328 -2.24 -12.71 10.99
C LYS A 328 -1.43 -12.23 9.79
N PHE A 329 -0.60 -11.21 10.02
CA PHE A 329 0.30 -10.61 9.04
C PHE A 329 1.73 -10.74 9.54
N GLY A 330 2.68 -11.13 8.70
CA GLY A 330 4.06 -11.19 9.15
C GLY A 330 5.07 -11.68 8.13
N THR A 331 6.23 -12.06 8.63
CA THR A 331 7.33 -12.67 7.91
C THR A 331 7.83 -13.92 8.61
N ASN A 332 8.34 -14.86 7.84
CA ASN A 332 9.24 -15.92 8.26
C ASN A 332 10.63 -15.64 7.62
N ALA A 333 11.60 -16.52 7.84
CA ALA A 333 12.98 -16.34 7.38
C ALA A 333 13.08 -16.20 5.84
N GLY A 334 13.11 -14.95 5.37
CA GLY A 334 13.20 -14.57 3.96
C GLY A 334 11.86 -14.33 3.24
N THR A 335 10.72 -14.36 3.92
CA THR A 335 9.40 -14.48 3.26
C THR A 335 8.26 -13.78 4.01
N GLY A 336 7.31 -13.15 3.31
CA GLY A 336 6.14 -12.46 3.92
C GLY A 336 4.82 -13.21 3.74
N TYR A 337 3.86 -13.06 4.66
CA TYR A 337 2.53 -13.67 4.59
C TYR A 337 1.42 -12.82 5.21
N ALA A 338 0.20 -13.05 4.76
CA ALA A 338 -1.03 -12.47 5.30
C ALA A 338 -2.12 -13.54 5.28
N SER A 339 -2.82 -13.75 6.40
CA SER A 339 -3.83 -14.81 6.52
C SER A 339 -5.04 -14.32 7.31
N PHE A 340 -6.23 -14.68 6.83
CA PHE A 340 -7.51 -14.54 7.50
C PHE A 340 -8.02 -15.93 7.84
N LEU A 341 -8.45 -16.09 9.08
CA LEU A 341 -8.81 -17.37 9.67
C LEU A 341 -10.20 -17.27 10.31
N ASP A 342 -10.98 -18.34 10.16
CA ASP A 342 -12.20 -18.59 10.90
C ASP A 342 -12.04 -19.95 11.58
N ASP A 343 -12.63 -20.16 12.75
CA ASP A 343 -12.43 -21.33 13.64
C ASP A 343 -10.98 -21.78 13.97
N GLY A 344 -9.96 -21.09 13.47
CA GLY A 344 -8.55 -21.47 13.52
C GLY A 344 -8.04 -22.12 12.23
N SER A 345 -8.91 -22.42 11.27
CA SER A 345 -8.56 -22.75 9.88
C SER A 345 -8.40 -21.49 9.02
N GLU A 346 -7.52 -21.54 8.02
CA GLU A 346 -7.32 -20.42 7.09
C GLU A 346 -8.36 -20.49 5.97
N TYR A 347 -9.11 -19.40 5.75
CA TYR A 347 -10.09 -19.29 4.67
C TYR A 347 -9.64 -18.35 3.54
N MET A 348 -8.73 -17.42 3.81
CA MET A 348 -8.05 -16.60 2.79
C MET A 348 -6.61 -16.30 3.21
N GLY A 349 -5.65 -16.47 2.30
CA GLY A 349 -4.24 -16.28 2.62
C GLY A 349 -3.35 -15.90 1.44
N VAL A 350 -2.20 -15.34 1.77
CA VAL A 350 -1.06 -15.02 0.90
C VAL A 350 0.17 -15.71 1.50
N GLU A 351 0.71 -16.70 0.80
CA GLU A 351 1.78 -17.60 1.29
C GLU A 351 3.22 -17.05 0.98
N PRO A 352 4.31 -17.64 1.55
CA PRO A 352 5.57 -16.92 1.76
C PRO A 352 6.74 -17.23 0.80
N SER A 353 7.32 -16.16 0.23
CA SER A 353 7.99 -16.10 -1.10
C SER A 353 9.46 -15.59 -1.18
N PRO A 354 10.47 -16.35 -1.73
CA PRO A 354 11.87 -15.87 -1.82
C PRO A 354 12.64 -15.74 -3.20
N TRP A 355 12.38 -16.48 -4.30
CA TRP A 355 12.59 -16.00 -5.70
C TRP A 355 11.34 -15.99 -6.65
N HIS A 356 10.10 -15.90 -6.19
CA HIS A 356 9.61 -15.47 -4.89
C HIS A 356 8.33 -16.28 -4.65
N SER A 357 8.49 -17.58 -4.40
CA SER A 357 7.46 -18.62 -4.47
C SER A 357 6.78 -18.89 -3.11
N GLY A 358 5.53 -18.48 -2.87
CA GLY A 358 4.64 -17.74 -3.76
C GLY A 358 3.63 -16.90 -2.98
N GLY A 359 3.58 -15.59 -3.23
CA GLY A 359 2.58 -14.66 -2.68
C GLY A 359 1.23 -14.79 -3.38
N ASP A 360 0.79 -16.02 -3.61
CA ASP A 360 -0.44 -16.36 -4.30
C ASP A 360 -1.62 -16.10 -3.36
N LEU A 361 -2.70 -15.48 -3.86
CA LEU A 361 -3.91 -15.29 -3.06
C LEU A 361 -4.76 -16.55 -3.18
N ILE A 362 -4.84 -17.30 -2.08
CA ILE A 362 -5.63 -18.53 -1.98
C ILE A 362 -6.88 -18.24 -1.16
N MET A 363 -8.04 -18.68 -1.65
CA MET A 363 -9.29 -18.75 -0.92
C MET A 363 -9.65 -20.23 -0.70
N LYS A 364 -10.11 -20.56 0.51
CA LYS A 364 -10.47 -21.91 0.95
C LYS A 364 -11.92 -21.93 1.43
N GLY A 365 -12.64 -23.00 1.09
CA GLY A 365 -14.00 -23.27 1.55
C GLY A 365 -14.03 -24.06 2.85
N THR A 366 -15.25 -24.36 3.33
CA THR A 366 -15.50 -25.14 4.54
C THR A 366 -14.77 -26.49 4.47
N GLY A 367 -13.87 -26.76 5.42
CA GLY A 367 -13.02 -27.96 5.43
C GLY A 367 -11.60 -27.78 4.86
N GLY A 368 -11.20 -26.56 4.48
CA GLY A 368 -9.83 -26.23 4.08
C GLY A 368 -9.49 -26.54 2.62
N ILE A 369 -10.49 -26.87 1.80
CA ILE A 369 -10.35 -27.14 0.37
C ILE A 369 -10.23 -25.81 -0.39
N ASN A 370 -9.25 -25.67 -1.29
CA ASN A 370 -9.10 -24.47 -2.11
C ASN A 370 -10.33 -24.29 -3.03
N THR A 371 -10.84 -23.05 -3.10
CA THR A 371 -11.97 -22.65 -3.98
C THR A 371 -11.56 -21.62 -5.02
N MET A 372 -10.55 -20.80 -4.73
CA MET A 372 -9.94 -19.88 -5.69
C MET A 372 -8.45 -19.75 -5.43
N ILE A 373 -7.66 -19.65 -6.49
CA ILE A 373 -6.22 -19.40 -6.46
C ILE A 373 -5.94 -18.30 -7.49
N LEU A 374 -5.37 -17.17 -7.07
CA LEU A 374 -4.75 -16.20 -7.97
C LEU A 374 -3.24 -16.31 -7.81
N GLY A 375 -2.59 -16.94 -8.78
CA GLY A 375 -1.16 -17.15 -8.78
C GLY A 375 -0.40 -15.89 -9.21
N SER A 376 0.73 -15.66 -8.55
CA SER A 376 1.64 -14.54 -8.80
C SER A 376 2.19 -14.48 -10.24
N ASN A 377 2.08 -15.57 -11.01
CA ASN A 377 2.43 -15.64 -12.44
C ASN A 377 1.27 -15.21 -13.38
N GLY A 378 0.19 -14.64 -12.87
CA GLY A 378 -0.99 -14.23 -13.65
C GLY A 378 -2.01 -15.35 -13.87
N THR A 379 -1.83 -16.49 -13.20
CA THR A 379 -2.74 -17.64 -13.28
C THR A 379 -3.95 -17.41 -12.39
N ILE A 380 -5.09 -17.93 -12.81
CA ILE A 380 -6.32 -17.93 -12.01
C ILE A 380 -6.86 -19.35 -12.05
N GLY A 381 -7.17 -19.93 -10.90
CA GLY A 381 -7.90 -21.20 -10.81
C GLY A 381 -9.13 -21.01 -9.94
N MET A 382 -10.28 -21.46 -10.43
CA MET A 382 -11.51 -21.61 -9.65
C MET A 382 -11.77 -23.11 -9.48
N LEU A 383 -12.03 -23.52 -8.24
CA LEU A 383 -12.07 -24.93 -7.85
C LEU A 383 -13.37 -25.25 -7.10
N ASP A 384 -13.85 -26.47 -7.30
CA ASP A 384 -14.91 -27.09 -6.51
C ASP A 384 -14.46 -28.49 -6.07
N ASP A 385 -14.66 -28.82 -4.80
CA ASP A 385 -14.11 -30.00 -4.10
C ASP A 385 -12.61 -30.30 -4.39
N GLY A 386 -11.82 -29.24 -4.64
CA GLY A 386 -10.39 -29.32 -4.95
C GLY A 386 -10.07 -29.64 -6.42
N THR A 387 -11.08 -29.75 -7.28
CA THR A 387 -10.96 -29.91 -8.74
C THR A 387 -11.11 -28.56 -9.45
N GLU A 388 -10.23 -28.25 -10.40
CA GLU A 388 -10.28 -27.00 -11.19
C GLU A 388 -11.40 -27.08 -12.24
N TYR A 389 -12.39 -26.20 -12.15
CA TYR A 389 -13.51 -26.11 -13.12
C TYR A 389 -13.38 -24.92 -14.08
N MET A 390 -12.61 -23.90 -13.73
CA MET A 390 -12.22 -22.79 -14.61
C MET A 390 -10.81 -22.32 -14.29
N GLY A 391 -10.02 -21.95 -15.30
CA GLY A 391 -8.74 -21.30 -15.04
C GLY A 391 -8.05 -20.66 -16.24
N VAL A 392 -7.02 -19.86 -15.95
CA VAL A 392 -6.09 -19.25 -16.91
C VAL A 392 -4.73 -19.90 -16.75
N GLU A 393 -4.23 -20.48 -17.83
CA GLU A 393 -2.96 -21.21 -17.88
C GLU A 393 -1.71 -20.30 -18.00
N PRO A 394 -0.49 -20.76 -17.64
CA PRO A 394 -0.12 -22.11 -17.19
C PRO A 394 -0.43 -22.36 -15.70
N SER A 395 -1.41 -23.23 -15.39
CA SER A 395 -1.73 -23.65 -14.02
C SER A 395 -0.92 -24.90 -13.62
N PRO A 396 -0.92 -25.32 -12.33
CA PRO A 396 -0.28 -26.59 -11.92
C PRO A 396 -0.82 -27.83 -12.63
N PHE A 397 -1.95 -27.71 -13.33
CA PHE A 397 -2.62 -28.80 -14.03
C PHE A 397 -2.39 -28.76 -15.55
N HIS A 398 -2.17 -27.58 -16.15
CA HIS A 398 -2.11 -27.39 -17.62
C HIS A 398 -1.15 -26.23 -18.02
N ALA A 399 -0.52 -26.29 -19.20
CA ALA A 399 0.79 -25.67 -19.43
C ALA A 399 0.87 -24.41 -20.35
N GLY A 400 -0.22 -23.85 -20.85
CA GLY A 400 -0.14 -22.72 -21.80
C GLY A 400 -1.33 -21.77 -21.85
N GLY A 401 -1.14 -20.55 -21.32
CA GLY A 401 -1.73 -19.25 -21.73
C GLY A 401 -3.25 -19.02 -21.78
N ASP A 402 -4.06 -20.07 -21.81
CA ASP A 402 -5.42 -20.04 -22.31
C ASP A 402 -6.45 -20.03 -21.16
N LEU A 403 -7.65 -19.51 -21.42
CA LEU A 403 -8.78 -19.55 -20.48
C LEU A 403 -9.65 -20.77 -20.78
N ILE A 404 -9.66 -21.73 -19.87
CA ILE A 404 -10.35 -23.02 -20.03
C ILE A 404 -11.43 -23.21 -18.96
N MET A 405 -12.55 -23.78 -19.38
CA MET A 405 -13.64 -24.26 -18.52
C MET A 405 -13.74 -25.78 -18.64
N LYS A 406 -14.07 -26.45 -17.53
CA LYS A 406 -14.16 -27.91 -17.42
C LYS A 406 -15.49 -28.32 -16.79
N ASN A 407 -15.94 -29.53 -17.09
CA ASN A 407 -17.04 -30.18 -16.37
C ASN A 407 -16.55 -30.83 -15.05
N THR A 408 -17.48 -31.37 -14.28
CA THR A 408 -17.21 -32.07 -13.01
C THR A 408 -16.38 -33.35 -13.15
N SER A 409 -16.14 -33.85 -14.37
CA SER A 409 -15.23 -34.95 -14.66
C SER A 409 -13.81 -34.48 -15.02
N GLY A 410 -13.54 -33.17 -14.98
CA GLY A 410 -12.25 -32.57 -15.37
C GLY A 410 -12.03 -32.45 -16.88
N ILE A 411 -13.06 -32.69 -17.70
CA ILE A 411 -12.98 -32.64 -19.16
C ILE A 411 -13.29 -31.21 -19.63
N ASN A 412 -12.47 -30.68 -20.54
CA ASN A 412 -12.65 -29.34 -21.11
C ASN A 412 -14.01 -29.22 -21.82
N THR A 413 -14.73 -28.13 -21.56
CA THR A 413 -16.01 -27.78 -22.19
C THR A 413 -15.94 -26.48 -22.99
N MET A 414 -15.01 -25.58 -22.64
CA MET A 414 -14.69 -24.39 -23.44
C MET A 414 -13.21 -24.07 -23.29
N ALA A 415 -12.56 -23.60 -24.36
CA ALA A 415 -11.22 -23.02 -24.30
C ALA A 415 -11.12 -21.78 -25.19
N LEU A 416 -10.59 -20.69 -24.63
CA LEU A 416 -10.29 -19.44 -25.31
C LEU A 416 -8.77 -19.28 -25.36
N SER A 417 -8.17 -19.37 -26.55
CA SER A 417 -6.72 -19.35 -26.67
C SER A 417 -6.16 -17.93 -26.71
N SER A 418 -4.93 -17.80 -26.21
CA SER A 418 -4.09 -16.61 -26.35
C SER A 418 -3.76 -16.26 -27.81
N GLU A 419 -3.95 -17.20 -28.75
CA GLU A 419 -3.80 -17.01 -30.20
C GLU A 419 -5.12 -16.60 -30.90
N GLY A 420 -6.21 -16.45 -30.15
CA GLY A 420 -7.52 -15.99 -30.64
C GLY A 420 -8.53 -17.09 -30.96
N ALA A 421 -8.21 -18.35 -30.66
CA ALA A 421 -9.15 -19.46 -30.82
C ALA A 421 -10.30 -19.35 -29.82
N ILE A 422 -11.49 -19.80 -30.23
CA ILE A 422 -12.60 -20.06 -29.32
C ILE A 422 -13.14 -21.44 -29.64
N SER A 423 -12.97 -22.39 -28.73
CA SER A 423 -13.49 -23.75 -28.88
C SER A 423 -14.55 -24.03 -27.81
N MET A 424 -15.63 -24.67 -28.22
CA MET A 424 -16.65 -25.26 -27.35
C MET A 424 -16.62 -26.77 -27.58
N LEU A 425 -16.54 -27.52 -26.49
CA LEU A 425 -16.26 -28.94 -26.49
C LEU A 425 -17.35 -29.72 -25.76
N ASP A 426 -17.63 -30.92 -26.25
CA ASP A 426 -18.44 -31.93 -25.58
C ASP A 426 -17.63 -33.23 -25.49
N ASP A 427 -17.59 -33.83 -24.30
CA ASP A 427 -16.73 -34.97 -23.91
C ASP A 427 -15.25 -34.87 -24.38
N GLY A 428 -14.73 -33.64 -24.46
CA GLY A 428 -13.35 -33.34 -24.89
C GLY A 428 -13.14 -33.25 -26.41
N SER A 429 -14.20 -33.40 -27.20
CA SER A 429 -14.21 -33.18 -28.65
C SER A 429 -14.76 -31.79 -29.00
N GLU A 430 -14.14 -31.06 -29.93
CA GLU A 430 -14.63 -29.75 -30.37
C GLU A 430 -15.92 -29.90 -31.18
N TYR A 431 -17.03 -29.31 -30.71
CA TYR A 431 -18.31 -29.30 -31.42
C TYR A 431 -18.59 -27.95 -32.11
N MET A 432 -17.97 -26.86 -31.64
CA MET A 432 -17.94 -25.55 -32.31
C MET A 432 -16.58 -24.88 -32.09
N GLY A 433 -16.03 -24.27 -33.15
CA GLY A 433 -14.74 -23.59 -33.13
C GLY A 433 -14.75 -22.26 -33.89
N ILE A 434 -13.97 -21.29 -33.40
CA ILE A 434 -13.45 -20.15 -34.16
C ILE A 434 -11.94 -20.35 -34.25
N GLU A 435 -11.43 -20.31 -35.47
CA GLU A 435 -10.06 -20.66 -35.80
C GLU A 435 -9.09 -19.46 -35.71
N PRO A 436 -7.76 -19.67 -35.57
CA PRO A 436 -7.06 -20.95 -35.54
C PRO A 436 -7.22 -21.68 -34.20
N SER A 437 -7.90 -22.83 -34.19
CA SER A 437 -7.98 -23.75 -33.05
C SER A 437 -6.88 -24.83 -33.14
N PRO A 438 -6.59 -25.59 -32.07
CA PRO A 438 -5.67 -26.73 -32.11
C PRO A 438 -6.03 -27.80 -33.15
N TRP A 439 -7.25 -27.76 -33.70
CA TRP A 439 -7.78 -28.72 -34.65
C TRP A 439 -7.85 -28.13 -36.08
N HIS A 440 -8.05 -26.81 -36.25
CA HIS A 440 -8.25 -26.17 -37.56
C HIS A 440 -7.67 -24.73 -37.62
N ALA A 441 -6.99 -24.36 -38.72
CA ALA A 441 -6.03 -23.23 -38.74
C ALA A 441 -6.40 -22.01 -39.62
N GLY A 442 -7.63 -21.90 -40.13
CA GLY A 442 -7.99 -20.99 -41.24
C GLY A 442 -8.60 -19.63 -40.90
N GLY A 443 -9.07 -19.43 -39.67
CA GLY A 443 -9.84 -18.23 -39.27
C GLY A 443 -11.35 -18.35 -39.50
N ASP A 444 -11.83 -19.56 -39.78
CA ASP A 444 -13.23 -19.86 -40.06
C ASP A 444 -14.03 -20.13 -38.76
N ILE A 445 -15.38 -20.09 -38.83
CA ILE A 445 -16.26 -20.57 -37.75
C ILE A 445 -16.88 -21.90 -38.17
N THR A 446 -16.64 -22.95 -37.40
CA THR A 446 -16.97 -24.33 -37.78
C THR A 446 -17.81 -25.02 -36.70
N MET A 447 -18.77 -25.85 -37.12
CA MET A 447 -19.56 -26.72 -36.25
C MET A 447 -19.41 -28.19 -36.68
N TYR A 448 -19.42 -29.10 -35.71
CA TYR A 448 -19.24 -30.54 -35.90
C TYR A 448 -20.45 -31.33 -35.39
N ASP A 449 -20.64 -32.54 -35.92
CA ASP A 449 -21.49 -33.56 -35.30
C ASP A 449 -20.71 -34.39 -34.26
N ALA A 450 -21.42 -35.23 -33.51
CA ALA A 450 -20.85 -36.11 -32.49
C ALA A 450 -19.91 -37.21 -33.03
N ALA A 451 -19.72 -37.31 -34.35
CA ALA A 451 -18.74 -38.19 -34.99
C ALA A 451 -17.53 -37.41 -35.57
N GLY A 452 -17.45 -36.09 -35.34
CA GLY A 452 -16.40 -35.22 -35.86
C GLY A 452 -16.61 -34.77 -37.31
N GLY A 453 -17.79 -34.99 -37.89
CA GLY A 453 -18.15 -34.52 -39.23
C GLY A 453 -18.49 -33.03 -39.23
N GLN A 454 -17.92 -32.25 -40.15
CA GLN A 454 -18.26 -30.82 -40.30
C GLN A 454 -19.71 -30.66 -40.79
N THR A 455 -20.53 -29.98 -40.00
CA THR A 455 -21.97 -29.75 -40.27
C THR A 455 -22.26 -28.33 -40.76
N LEU A 456 -21.53 -27.34 -40.27
CA LEU A 456 -21.59 -25.95 -40.72
C LEU A 456 -20.17 -25.37 -40.76
N LEU A 457 -19.88 -24.57 -41.78
CA LEU A 457 -18.65 -23.81 -41.92
C LEU A 457 -18.98 -22.41 -42.45
N LEU A 458 -18.53 -21.37 -41.74
CA LEU A 458 -18.50 -19.98 -42.21
C LEU A 458 -17.04 -19.64 -42.43
N ALA A 459 -16.60 -19.73 -43.69
CA ALA A 459 -15.24 -19.45 -44.06
C ALA A 459 -14.93 -17.95 -44.03
N SER A 460 -13.71 -17.62 -43.62
CA SER A 460 -13.12 -16.27 -43.57
C SER A 460 -13.15 -15.50 -44.90
N ASN A 461 -13.27 -16.22 -46.03
CA ASN A 461 -13.49 -15.65 -47.36
C ASN A 461 -14.97 -15.34 -47.70
N GLY A 462 -15.86 -15.42 -46.71
CA GLY A 462 -17.28 -15.09 -46.83
C GLY A 462 -18.16 -16.22 -47.36
N MET A 463 -17.62 -17.42 -47.58
CA MET A 463 -18.41 -18.58 -47.97
C MET A 463 -19.09 -19.23 -46.76
N ILE A 464 -20.31 -19.72 -46.94
CA ILE A 464 -20.95 -20.66 -46.00
C ILE A 464 -20.87 -22.07 -46.61
N SER A 465 -20.98 -23.12 -45.81
CA SER A 465 -21.19 -24.49 -46.26
C SER A 465 -21.94 -25.28 -45.19
N VAL A 466 -22.93 -26.07 -45.60
CA VAL A 466 -23.78 -26.88 -44.72
C VAL A 466 -23.71 -28.34 -45.16
N GLY A 467 -23.29 -29.23 -44.25
CA GLY A 467 -23.20 -30.67 -44.48
C GLY A 467 -22.12 -31.13 -45.47
N THR A 468 -21.09 -30.32 -45.73
CA THR A 468 -19.95 -30.67 -46.58
C THR A 468 -18.70 -29.86 -46.21
N SER A 469 -17.53 -30.51 -46.25
CA SER A 469 -16.22 -29.88 -46.09
C SER A 469 -15.58 -29.41 -47.40
N ALA A 470 -16.25 -29.66 -48.55
CA ALA A 470 -15.74 -29.33 -49.89
C ALA A 470 -16.57 -28.23 -50.57
N HIS A 471 -15.93 -27.08 -50.80
CA HIS A 471 -16.55 -25.83 -51.25
C HIS A 471 -16.77 -25.77 -52.76
N THR A 472 -18.01 -25.91 -53.23
CA THR A 472 -18.38 -25.56 -54.63
C THR A 472 -19.77 -24.93 -54.82
N ASN A 473 -20.72 -25.11 -53.89
CA ASN A 473 -21.97 -24.34 -53.83
C ASN A 473 -22.32 -24.05 -52.37
N ILE A 474 -22.68 -22.81 -52.08
CA ILE A 474 -22.08 -22.10 -50.94
C ILE A 474 -23.11 -21.35 -50.05
N ILE A 475 -24.04 -20.56 -50.60
CA ILE A 475 -24.84 -19.60 -49.79
C ILE A 475 -26.34 -19.63 -50.15
N THR A 476 -27.18 -19.38 -49.13
CA THR A 476 -28.59 -18.98 -49.26
C THR A 476 -28.74 -17.51 -48.87
N VAL A 477 -29.50 -16.72 -49.63
CA VAL A 477 -29.59 -15.26 -49.45
C VAL A 477 -30.91 -14.83 -48.78
N GLN A 478 -30.87 -13.70 -48.08
CA GLN A 478 -31.96 -13.12 -47.28
C GLN A 478 -33.20 -12.73 -48.11
N HIS A 479 -34.39 -13.00 -47.57
CA HIS A 479 -35.69 -12.58 -48.12
C HIS A 479 -35.88 -11.05 -47.94
N TYR A 480 -36.52 -10.38 -48.91
CA TYR A 480 -36.77 -8.92 -48.91
C TYR A 480 -35.51 -8.04 -48.96
N SER A 481 -34.43 -8.54 -49.56
CA SER A 481 -33.27 -7.69 -49.87
C SER A 481 -33.67 -6.49 -50.72
N THR A 482 -33.15 -5.30 -50.40
CA THR A 482 -33.40 -4.05 -51.17
C THR A 482 -32.80 -4.08 -52.58
N THR A 483 -31.96 -5.08 -52.87
CA THR A 483 -31.42 -5.41 -54.19
C THR A 483 -31.44 -6.93 -54.38
N ASP A 484 -31.88 -7.42 -55.54
CA ASP A 484 -31.99 -8.86 -55.80
C ASP A 484 -30.65 -9.62 -55.64
N PRO A 485 -30.66 -10.88 -55.17
CA PRO A 485 -29.48 -11.74 -55.20
C PRO A 485 -29.09 -12.08 -56.64
N ILE A 486 -27.99 -11.50 -57.12
CA ILE A 486 -27.44 -11.79 -58.45
C ILE A 486 -26.45 -12.95 -58.35
N ALA A 487 -26.64 -13.96 -59.20
CA ALA A 487 -25.70 -15.05 -59.42
C ALA A 487 -25.57 -15.31 -60.93
N ASP A 488 -24.36 -15.60 -61.41
CA ASP A 488 -24.11 -15.83 -62.85
C ASP A 488 -24.91 -17.02 -63.40
N ALA A 489 -25.12 -18.06 -62.58
CA ALA A 489 -26.04 -19.16 -62.85
C ALA A 489 -26.34 -19.97 -61.58
N TRP A 490 -27.57 -20.50 -61.48
CA TRP A 490 -27.91 -21.60 -60.56
C TRP A 490 -27.85 -22.93 -61.31
N THR A 491 -26.97 -23.85 -60.90
CA THR A 491 -26.81 -25.16 -61.57
C THR A 491 -27.59 -26.26 -60.86
N THR A 492 -28.68 -26.73 -61.48
CA THR A 492 -29.54 -27.78 -60.91
C THR A 492 -29.12 -29.17 -61.38
N TYR A 493 -29.02 -30.14 -60.46
CA TYR A 493 -28.78 -31.54 -60.81
C TYR A 493 -29.86 -32.09 -61.77
N SER A 494 -29.45 -32.46 -62.98
CA SER A 494 -30.35 -32.86 -64.05
C SER A 494 -30.05 -34.25 -64.66
N SER A 495 -28.96 -34.89 -64.25
CA SER A 495 -28.48 -36.18 -64.78
C SER A 495 -29.51 -37.30 -64.64
N ARG A 496 -29.55 -38.21 -65.63
CA ARG A 496 -30.44 -39.39 -65.63
C ARG A 496 -30.24 -40.28 -64.39
N ARG A 497 -29.04 -40.36 -63.81
CA ARG A 497 -28.78 -41.19 -62.60
C ARG A 497 -29.59 -40.76 -61.37
N TRP A 498 -30.06 -39.51 -61.34
CA TRP A 498 -30.85 -38.94 -60.26
C TRP A 498 -32.38 -38.98 -60.54
N LYS A 499 -32.81 -39.69 -61.59
CA LYS A 499 -34.19 -39.67 -62.08
C LYS A 499 -34.70 -41.08 -62.41
N THR A 500 -35.91 -41.37 -61.99
CA THR A 500 -36.66 -42.60 -62.35
C THR A 500 -37.97 -42.23 -63.05
N ASN A 501 -38.69 -43.21 -63.60
CA ASN A 501 -40.02 -43.05 -64.24
C ASN A 501 -40.11 -41.92 -65.29
N ILE A 502 -39.05 -41.73 -66.09
CA ILE A 502 -38.97 -40.64 -67.09
C ILE A 502 -39.96 -40.88 -68.24
N GLN A 503 -40.93 -39.99 -68.41
CA GLN A 503 -41.91 -40.01 -69.50
C GLN A 503 -41.95 -38.65 -70.25
N PRO A 504 -42.28 -38.62 -71.56
CA PRO A 504 -42.52 -37.37 -72.29
C PRO A 504 -43.77 -36.64 -71.76
N LEU A 505 -43.74 -35.30 -71.77
CA LEU A 505 -44.93 -34.48 -71.48
C LEU A 505 -45.91 -34.57 -72.66
N GLN A 506 -47.21 -34.69 -72.38
CA GLN A 506 -48.27 -34.85 -73.38
C GLN A 506 -49.37 -33.81 -73.21
N GLY A 507 -49.91 -33.33 -74.34
CA GLY A 507 -50.91 -32.25 -74.35
C GLY A 507 -50.28 -30.91 -73.98
N SER A 508 -48.98 -30.76 -74.20
CA SER A 508 -48.17 -29.64 -73.73
C SER A 508 -48.61 -28.33 -74.37
N LEU A 509 -48.96 -28.33 -75.66
CA LEU A 509 -49.52 -27.17 -76.35
C LEU A 509 -50.85 -26.75 -75.73
N ALA A 510 -51.74 -27.71 -75.44
CA ALA A 510 -53.03 -27.44 -74.82
C ALA A 510 -52.92 -26.91 -73.38
N ARG A 511 -51.83 -27.24 -72.66
CA ARG A 511 -51.52 -26.62 -71.36
C ARG A 511 -50.97 -25.20 -71.54
N VAL A 512 -49.98 -25.00 -72.42
CA VAL A 512 -49.39 -23.68 -72.70
C VAL A 512 -50.45 -22.68 -73.15
N MET A 513 -51.39 -23.09 -74.02
CA MET A 513 -52.49 -22.24 -74.50
C MET A 513 -53.52 -21.82 -73.41
N LYS A 514 -53.43 -22.37 -72.20
CA LYS A 514 -54.22 -21.93 -71.03
C LYS A 514 -53.45 -21.00 -70.09
N LEU A 515 -52.13 -20.88 -70.25
CA LEU A 515 -51.32 -19.97 -69.43
C LEU A 515 -51.46 -18.54 -69.96
N GLN A 516 -51.65 -17.59 -69.04
CA GLN A 516 -51.80 -16.18 -69.39
C GLN A 516 -50.64 -15.36 -68.82
N GLY A 517 -49.84 -14.76 -69.71
CA GLY A 517 -48.90 -13.71 -69.35
C GLY A 517 -49.66 -12.45 -68.94
N VAL A 518 -49.27 -11.87 -67.80
CA VAL A 518 -49.88 -10.65 -67.24
C VAL A 518 -48.81 -9.59 -66.96
N SER A 519 -49.21 -8.33 -67.01
CA SER A 519 -48.49 -7.23 -66.36
C SER A 519 -49.18 -6.86 -65.06
N TYR A 520 -48.41 -6.46 -64.06
CA TYR A 520 -48.92 -6.08 -62.75
C TYR A 520 -48.01 -5.05 -62.08
N ASP A 521 -48.57 -4.30 -61.14
CA ASP A 521 -47.80 -3.46 -60.24
C ASP A 521 -47.64 -4.18 -58.89
N GLN A 522 -46.42 -4.22 -58.36
CA GLN A 522 -46.17 -4.84 -57.07
C GLN A 522 -46.87 -4.06 -55.94
N LYS A 523 -47.64 -4.76 -55.09
CA LYS A 523 -48.38 -4.15 -53.95
C LYS A 523 -47.44 -3.38 -53.01
N GLU A 524 -46.21 -3.86 -52.87
CA GLU A 524 -45.14 -3.23 -52.13
C GLU A 524 -44.15 -2.61 -53.14
N GLY A 525 -43.78 -1.35 -52.94
CA GLY A 525 -42.87 -0.62 -53.84
C GLY A 525 -43.47 -0.10 -55.16
N GLY A 526 -44.62 -0.60 -55.63
CA GLY A 526 -45.32 -0.07 -56.81
C GLY A 526 -44.56 -0.26 -58.14
N LYS A 527 -43.59 -1.17 -58.17
CA LYS A 527 -42.79 -1.48 -59.37
C LYS A 527 -43.69 -2.17 -60.41
N HIS A 528 -43.71 -1.64 -61.63
CA HIS A 528 -44.35 -2.29 -62.77
C HIS A 528 -43.50 -3.49 -63.24
N ASP A 529 -44.14 -4.65 -63.40
CA ASP A 529 -43.46 -5.90 -63.80
C ASP A 529 -44.35 -6.78 -64.70
N ILE A 530 -43.76 -7.82 -65.28
CA ILE A 530 -44.46 -8.82 -66.10
C ILE A 530 -44.19 -10.24 -65.62
N GLY A 531 -45.17 -11.12 -65.72
CA GLY A 531 -45.02 -12.50 -65.27
C GLY A 531 -46.28 -13.35 -65.45
N LEU A 532 -46.43 -14.33 -64.56
CA LEU A 532 -47.58 -15.23 -64.47
C LEU A 532 -48.17 -15.17 -63.06
N ILE A 533 -49.49 -15.31 -62.94
CA ILE A 533 -50.15 -15.54 -61.65
C ILE A 533 -49.94 -17.00 -61.24
N ALA A 534 -49.41 -17.25 -60.06
CA ALA A 534 -48.97 -18.57 -59.64
C ALA A 534 -50.14 -19.54 -59.43
N GLU A 535 -51.26 -19.05 -58.92
CA GLU A 535 -52.50 -19.80 -58.73
C GLU A 535 -53.12 -20.22 -60.08
N ASP A 536 -53.05 -19.37 -61.10
CA ASP A 536 -53.55 -19.68 -62.45
C ASP A 536 -52.65 -20.69 -63.15
N VAL A 537 -51.32 -20.60 -62.97
CA VAL A 537 -50.38 -21.62 -63.45
C VAL A 537 -50.64 -22.96 -62.75
N GLY A 538 -50.87 -22.96 -61.44
CA GLY A 538 -51.07 -24.17 -60.63
C GLY A 538 -52.31 -24.97 -61.04
N GLN A 539 -53.36 -24.32 -61.56
CA GLN A 539 -54.53 -24.99 -62.12
C GLN A 539 -54.24 -25.80 -63.40
N VAL A 540 -53.14 -25.50 -64.10
CA VAL A 540 -52.80 -26.07 -65.42
C VAL A 540 -51.54 -26.94 -65.37
N VAL A 541 -50.57 -26.53 -64.55
CA VAL A 541 -49.24 -27.14 -64.38
C VAL A 541 -48.86 -27.07 -62.89
N PRO A 542 -49.55 -27.82 -62.00
CA PRO A 542 -49.25 -27.80 -60.56
C PRO A 542 -47.80 -28.23 -60.26
N GLU A 543 -47.15 -28.97 -61.17
CA GLU A 543 -45.80 -29.49 -61.00
C GLU A 543 -44.70 -28.40 -60.97
N VAL A 544 -45.02 -27.14 -61.29
CA VAL A 544 -44.08 -26.00 -61.26
C VAL A 544 -44.43 -24.92 -60.23
N VAL A 545 -45.46 -25.13 -59.41
CA VAL A 545 -45.91 -24.17 -58.40
C VAL A 545 -45.71 -24.75 -57.00
N ALA A 546 -45.03 -24.01 -56.14
CA ALA A 546 -44.98 -24.30 -54.72
C ALA A 546 -46.11 -23.55 -54.03
N TYR A 547 -46.90 -24.25 -53.21
CA TYR A 547 -47.94 -23.66 -52.37
C TYR A 547 -47.42 -23.41 -50.95
N GLU A 548 -48.10 -22.55 -50.20
CA GLU A 548 -47.94 -22.47 -48.75
C GLU A 548 -48.54 -23.70 -48.05
N ASP A 549 -48.30 -23.84 -46.74
CA ASP A 549 -48.77 -24.97 -45.93
C ASP A 549 -50.32 -25.12 -45.91
N ASN A 550 -51.04 -24.05 -46.27
CA ASN A 550 -52.49 -24.06 -46.43
C ASN A 550 -52.98 -24.77 -47.71
N GLY A 551 -52.09 -25.04 -48.67
CA GLY A 551 -52.40 -25.71 -49.94
C GLY A 551 -53.29 -24.90 -50.90
N VAL A 552 -53.47 -23.60 -50.67
CA VAL A 552 -54.34 -22.71 -51.44
C VAL A 552 -53.57 -21.54 -52.04
N ASP A 553 -52.78 -20.83 -51.23
CA ASP A 553 -52.01 -19.66 -51.68
C ASP A 553 -50.67 -20.12 -52.29
N ALA A 554 -50.31 -19.57 -53.44
CA ALA A 554 -49.11 -19.98 -54.16
C ALA A 554 -47.89 -19.13 -53.74
N LYS A 555 -46.85 -19.82 -53.29
CA LYS A 555 -45.62 -19.23 -52.76
C LYS A 555 -44.61 -18.84 -53.84
N SER A 556 -44.48 -19.65 -54.90
CA SER A 556 -43.54 -19.39 -56.00
C SER A 556 -43.78 -20.26 -57.25
N ILE A 557 -43.23 -19.83 -58.38
CA ILE A 557 -43.24 -20.56 -59.66
C ILE A 557 -41.80 -20.91 -60.06
N ASP A 558 -41.52 -22.17 -60.39
CA ASP A 558 -40.27 -22.59 -61.05
C ASP A 558 -40.36 -22.31 -62.56
N TYR A 559 -40.10 -21.04 -62.93
CA TYR A 559 -40.07 -20.58 -64.32
C TYR A 559 -39.10 -21.40 -65.21
N ALA A 560 -38.03 -21.97 -64.65
CA ALA A 560 -37.09 -22.77 -65.43
C ALA A 560 -37.73 -24.08 -65.92
N ARG A 561 -38.69 -24.66 -65.19
CA ARG A 561 -39.39 -25.90 -65.59
C ARG A 561 -40.41 -25.69 -66.69
N LEU A 562 -41.01 -24.50 -66.78
CA LEU A 562 -41.92 -24.14 -67.88
C LEU A 562 -41.26 -24.31 -69.25
N THR A 563 -39.93 -24.16 -69.35
CA THR A 563 -39.19 -24.41 -70.60
C THR A 563 -39.38 -25.83 -71.15
N ALA A 564 -39.48 -26.85 -70.28
CA ALA A 564 -39.70 -28.23 -70.70
C ALA A 564 -41.10 -28.42 -71.31
N LEU A 565 -42.11 -27.75 -70.75
CA LEU A 565 -43.48 -27.74 -71.28
C LEU A 565 -43.56 -26.99 -72.62
N LEU A 566 -42.88 -25.84 -72.72
CA LEU A 566 -42.82 -25.05 -73.96
C LEU A 566 -42.13 -25.81 -75.09
N ILE A 567 -41.07 -26.58 -74.81
CA ILE A 567 -40.38 -27.42 -75.80
C ILE A 567 -41.32 -28.47 -76.41
N GLU A 568 -42.07 -29.21 -75.59
CA GLU A 568 -43.03 -30.20 -76.12
C GLU A 568 -44.25 -29.53 -76.75
N GLY A 569 -44.69 -28.38 -76.25
CA GLY A 569 -45.75 -27.59 -76.88
C GLY A 569 -45.40 -27.10 -78.29
N MET A 570 -44.17 -26.62 -78.50
CA MET A 570 -43.66 -26.25 -79.83
C MET A 570 -43.57 -27.46 -80.76
N LYS A 571 -43.19 -28.65 -80.27
CA LYS A 571 -43.17 -29.88 -81.10
C LYS A 571 -44.58 -30.32 -81.50
N GLU A 572 -45.55 -30.26 -80.59
CA GLU A 572 -46.96 -30.52 -80.89
C GLU A 572 -47.52 -29.53 -81.92
N GLN A 573 -47.15 -28.25 -81.81
CA GLN A 573 -47.52 -27.21 -82.77
C GLN A 573 -46.88 -27.46 -84.15
N GLN A 574 -45.58 -27.75 -84.20
CA GLN A 574 -44.83 -28.03 -85.43
C GLN A 574 -45.43 -29.23 -86.19
N LYS A 575 -45.73 -30.33 -85.49
CA LYS A 575 -46.41 -31.50 -86.07
C LYS A 575 -47.79 -31.14 -86.65
N THR A 576 -48.50 -30.20 -86.03
CA THR A 576 -49.79 -29.71 -86.52
C THR A 576 -49.62 -28.89 -87.80
N ILE A 577 -48.59 -28.03 -87.87
CA ILE A 577 -48.22 -27.25 -89.06
C ILE A 577 -47.87 -28.18 -90.24
N GLU A 578 -47.02 -29.19 -90.01
CA GLU A 578 -46.65 -30.20 -91.03
C GLU A 578 -47.88 -30.96 -91.56
N THR A 579 -48.82 -31.30 -90.67
CA THR A 579 -50.08 -31.96 -91.05
C THR A 579 -50.95 -31.06 -91.94
N TYR A 580 -51.02 -29.76 -91.65
CA TYR A 580 -51.74 -28.79 -92.48
C TYR A 580 -51.04 -28.53 -93.81
N GLN A 581 -49.71 -28.43 -93.85
CA GLN A 581 -48.93 -28.28 -95.09
C GLN A 581 -49.16 -29.47 -96.04
N LEU A 582 -49.01 -30.69 -95.55
CA LEU A 582 -49.25 -31.92 -96.34
C LEU A 582 -50.72 -32.08 -96.77
N SER A 583 -51.66 -31.51 -96.03
CA SER A 583 -53.07 -31.44 -96.43
C SER A 583 -53.28 -30.42 -97.56
N ASN A 584 -52.65 -29.24 -97.46
CA ASN A 584 -52.71 -28.19 -98.48
C ASN A 584 -52.05 -28.62 -99.80
N GLU A 585 -50.93 -29.35 -99.74
CA GLU A 585 -50.29 -29.95 -100.92
C GLU A 585 -51.27 -30.90 -101.65
N LYS A 586 -51.88 -31.84 -100.93
CA LYS A 586 -52.88 -32.76 -101.48
C LYS A 586 -54.15 -32.07 -101.99
N LEU A 587 -54.52 -30.92 -101.41
CA LEU A 587 -55.63 -30.10 -101.91
C LEU A 587 -55.23 -29.38 -103.21
N SER A 588 -54.01 -28.84 -103.28
CA SER A 588 -53.46 -28.20 -104.48
C SER A 588 -53.35 -29.17 -105.65
N GLU A 589 -52.84 -30.39 -105.43
CA GLU A 589 -52.82 -31.47 -106.43
C GLU A 589 -54.22 -31.78 -106.97
N LYS A 590 -55.22 -31.89 -106.08
CA LYS A 590 -56.63 -32.14 -106.46
C LYS A 590 -57.24 -30.99 -107.24
N ILE A 591 -56.94 -29.74 -106.87
CA ILE A 591 -57.40 -28.56 -107.60
C ILE A 591 -56.82 -28.58 -109.00
N SER A 592 -55.51 -28.80 -109.16
CA SER A 592 -54.86 -28.89 -110.47
C SER A 592 -55.42 -30.02 -111.35
N ASP A 593 -55.71 -31.20 -110.77
CA ASP A 593 -56.36 -32.29 -111.50
C ASP A 593 -57.80 -31.97 -111.90
N LEU A 594 -58.57 -31.28 -111.04
CA LEU A 594 -59.93 -30.84 -111.37
C LEU A 594 -59.94 -29.73 -112.44
N GLU A 595 -59.03 -28.76 -112.36
CA GLU A 595 -58.83 -27.71 -113.38
C GLU A 595 -58.51 -28.34 -114.74
N ARG A 596 -57.61 -29.33 -114.78
CA ARG A 596 -57.31 -30.11 -115.99
C ARG A 596 -58.56 -30.78 -116.55
N ARG A 597 -59.36 -31.45 -115.70
CA ARG A 597 -60.60 -32.12 -116.12
C ARG A 597 -61.65 -31.14 -116.63
N MET A 598 -61.77 -29.94 -116.03
CA MET A 598 -62.66 -28.90 -116.53
C MET A 598 -62.18 -28.37 -117.89
N ALA A 599 -60.89 -28.08 -118.06
CA ALA A 599 -60.32 -27.66 -119.33
C ALA A 599 -60.40 -28.74 -120.45
N GLU A 600 -60.50 -30.02 -120.09
CA GLU A 600 -60.79 -31.13 -121.02
C GLU A 600 -62.29 -31.22 -121.38
N LEU A 601 -63.18 -30.85 -120.45
CA LEU A 601 -64.63 -30.81 -120.68
C LEU A 601 -65.08 -29.57 -121.45
N GLU A 602 -64.49 -28.40 -121.22
CA GLU A 602 -64.74 -27.16 -121.98
C GLU A 602 -64.26 -27.23 -123.44
N LYS A 603 -63.43 -28.24 -123.78
CA LYS A 603 -62.97 -28.54 -125.15
C LYS A 603 -63.86 -29.56 -125.88
N ARG A 604 -64.96 -30.02 -125.27
CA ARG A 604 -65.93 -30.94 -125.85
C ARG A 604 -67.27 -30.26 -126.12
#